data_AF-J3PG46-F1
#
_entry.id   AF-J3PG46-F1
#
_cell.length_a   1.000
_cell.length_b   1.000
_cell.length_c   1.000
_cell.angle_alpha   90.00
_cell.angle_beta   90.00
_cell.angle_gamma   90.00
#
_symmetry.space_group_name_H-M   'P 1'
#
loop_
_entity.id
_entity.type
_entity.pdbx_description
1 polymer ?
#
loop_
_entity_poly.entity_id
_entity_poly.type
_entity_poly.pdbx_seq_one_letter_code
_entity_poly.pdbx_strand_id
1 'polypeptide(L)'
;MEQPQGFFRLSIELREAIYRLVLLDEQPLWARRHAASCPQSPRDATTWESPPWAVWQFPGQSRPTTFDCCRCVARTGLGLLLTCRQAHAEAAPVFWGKNVHCFADMPQLLGDMGERMRPESRALLRHVSVAIFDDNKSRFARHTLDVWPVLSACRALETLELDLEQARGGVNVTPAKLVSDLLEDHRTALGLGGRRPAKAKLPNFRRLSIAKVLQYHVAAADYEESDRVEILHVKYSQPLDLDAARDRDTTVRALTAFEGRFLPEARAAVGSQVLDPSRQTWQGPTPVCFLGRALDDRRYAVRLRLREGSDETTEVQFFGTPLSVETLREHEEERAREAAYRKAHGLLTVEEERARRGVEKEERIRKRVELERKMEGAKELRKKERKRVMPARGGQSGGD
;
A
#
# COMPACT_ATOMS: atom_id res chain seq x y z
N MET A 1 -40.06 1.13 -26.52
CA MET A 1 -38.83 1.49 -25.77
C MET A 1 -39.26 1.85 -24.37
N GLU A 2 -38.88 1.06 -23.37
CA GLU A 2 -39.19 1.37 -21.98
C GLU A 2 -38.44 2.64 -21.57
N GLN A 3 -39.16 3.60 -20.97
CA GLN A 3 -38.50 4.79 -20.42
C GLN A 3 -37.58 4.35 -19.27
N PRO A 4 -36.35 4.89 -19.18
CA PRO A 4 -35.48 4.63 -18.05
C PRO A 4 -36.21 4.96 -16.74
N GLN A 5 -36.13 4.09 -15.75
CA GLN A 5 -36.73 4.29 -14.42
C GLN A 5 -35.64 4.62 -13.38
N GLY A 6 -36.02 5.36 -12.34
CA GLY A 6 -35.17 5.65 -11.18
C GLY A 6 -33.95 6.51 -11.52
N PHE A 7 -32.77 6.08 -11.05
CA PHE A 7 -31.49 6.79 -11.16
C PHE A 7 -31.16 7.25 -12.60
N PHE A 8 -31.51 6.45 -13.62
CA PHE A 8 -31.23 6.78 -15.03
C PHE A 8 -32.18 7.84 -15.64
N ARG A 9 -33.16 8.34 -14.88
CA ARG A 9 -33.97 9.52 -15.26
C ARG A 9 -33.27 10.85 -14.98
N LEU A 10 -32.29 10.86 -14.07
CA LEU A 10 -31.49 12.04 -13.78
C LEU A 10 -30.72 12.47 -15.03
N SER A 11 -30.33 13.74 -15.16
CA SER A 11 -29.45 14.15 -16.25
C SER A 11 -28.08 13.47 -16.14
N ILE A 12 -27.34 13.37 -17.25
CA ILE A 12 -26.01 12.75 -17.24
C ILE A 12 -25.05 13.50 -16.31
N GLU A 13 -25.18 14.82 -16.18
CA GLU A 13 -24.38 15.66 -15.30
C GLU A 13 -24.63 15.31 -13.82
N LEU A 14 -25.90 15.13 -13.43
CA LEU A 14 -26.25 14.72 -12.08
C LEU A 14 -25.74 13.31 -11.77
N ARG A 15 -25.85 12.39 -12.72
CA ARG A 15 -25.29 11.03 -12.56
C ARG A 15 -23.78 11.06 -12.45
N GLU A 16 -23.08 11.87 -13.25
CA GLU A 16 -21.63 12.03 -13.15
C GLU A 16 -21.22 12.66 -11.81
N ALA A 17 -21.99 13.63 -11.29
CA ALA A 17 -21.75 14.18 -9.96
C ALA A 17 -21.88 13.10 -8.88
N ILE A 18 -22.91 12.26 -8.95
CA ILE A 18 -23.07 11.11 -8.04
C ILE A 18 -21.93 10.13 -8.19
N TYR A 19 -21.50 9.80 -9.41
CA TYR A 19 -20.34 8.94 -9.64
C TYR A 19 -19.08 9.51 -9.02
N ARG A 20 -18.82 10.82 -9.17
CA ARG A 20 -17.66 11.46 -8.57
C ARG A 20 -17.68 11.37 -7.04
N LEU A 21 -18.84 11.62 -6.43
CA LEU A 21 -19.00 11.54 -4.97
C LEU A 21 -18.83 10.12 -4.42
N VAL A 22 -19.24 9.09 -5.17
CA VAL A 22 -19.24 7.69 -4.68
C VAL A 22 -17.97 6.93 -5.04
N LEU A 23 -17.34 7.26 -6.16
CA LEU A 23 -16.24 6.47 -6.75
C LEU A 23 -14.87 7.11 -6.64
N LEU A 24 -14.79 8.40 -6.35
CA LEU A 24 -13.52 9.06 -6.13
C LEU A 24 -13.24 9.07 -4.64
N ASP A 25 -12.07 8.55 -4.29
CA ASP A 25 -11.57 8.76 -2.95
C ASP A 25 -11.03 10.18 -2.85
N GLU A 26 -11.28 10.83 -1.70
CA GLU A 26 -10.70 12.15 -1.41
C GLU A 26 -9.17 12.09 -1.37
N GLN A 27 -8.61 10.91 -1.07
CA GLN A 27 -7.19 10.69 -0.89
C GLN A 27 -6.66 9.48 -1.67
N PRO A 28 -5.43 9.54 -2.20
CA PRO A 28 -4.77 8.39 -2.80
C PRO A 28 -4.57 7.29 -1.75
N LEU A 29 -4.43 6.03 -2.20
CA LEU A 29 -4.29 4.86 -1.31
C LEU A 29 -3.24 5.08 -0.21
N TRP A 30 -2.11 5.71 -0.55
CA TRP A 30 -1.03 5.99 0.39
C TRP A 30 -1.44 6.86 1.57
N ALA A 31 -2.32 7.83 1.33
CA ALA A 31 -2.79 8.76 2.35
C ALA A 31 -4.05 8.26 3.08
N ARG A 32 -4.67 7.16 2.64
CA ARG A 32 -5.88 6.65 3.28
C ARG A 32 -5.63 6.26 4.72
N ARG A 33 -6.66 6.46 5.52
CA ARG A 33 -6.69 6.12 6.94
C ARG A 33 -7.67 4.99 7.23
N HIS A 34 -7.60 4.45 8.43
CA HIS A 34 -8.61 3.52 8.90
C HIS A 34 -9.91 4.27 9.19
N ALA A 35 -11.03 3.70 8.76
CA ALA A 35 -12.36 4.18 9.12
C ALA A 35 -12.52 4.15 10.66
N ALA A 36 -13.37 5.01 11.21
CA ALA A 36 -13.56 5.12 12.66
C ALA A 36 -13.96 3.78 13.32
N SER A 37 -14.74 2.97 12.62
CA SER A 37 -15.19 1.65 13.07
C SER A 37 -14.17 0.54 12.84
N CYS A 38 -13.07 0.83 12.15
CA CYS A 38 -12.04 -0.16 11.85
C CYS A 38 -11.37 -0.66 13.13
N PRO A 39 -11.17 -1.98 13.26
CA PRO A 39 -10.40 -2.62 14.32
C PRO A 39 -9.01 -2.07 14.62
N GLN A 40 -8.36 -1.52 13.59
CA GLN A 40 -6.98 -1.06 13.60
C GLN A 40 -6.86 0.47 13.75
N SER A 41 -7.98 1.20 13.71
CA SER A 41 -7.98 2.63 13.96
C SER A 41 -7.73 2.90 15.45
N PRO A 42 -6.72 3.71 15.80
CA PRO A 42 -6.48 4.12 17.19
C PRO A 42 -7.73 4.70 17.86
N ARG A 43 -7.79 4.52 19.19
CA ARG A 43 -8.90 5.03 20.01
C ARG A 43 -8.49 6.18 20.92
N ASP A 44 -7.20 6.45 20.98
CA ASP A 44 -6.58 7.47 21.81
C ASP A 44 -5.55 8.24 20.98
N ALA A 45 -5.12 9.39 21.50
CA ALA A 45 -4.12 10.23 20.87
C ALA A 45 -2.68 9.70 21.02
N THR A 46 -2.48 8.67 21.84
CA THR A 46 -1.15 8.18 22.20
C THR A 46 -0.70 7.08 21.24
N THR A 47 -1.64 6.37 20.64
CA THR A 47 -1.41 5.27 19.71
C THR A 47 -1.33 5.79 18.29
N TRP A 48 -0.25 5.42 17.61
CA TRP A 48 -0.02 5.82 16.22
C TRP A 48 -0.87 4.98 15.27
N GLU A 49 -1.42 5.62 14.24
CA GLU A 49 -2.22 4.93 13.23
C GLU A 49 -1.29 4.30 12.20
N SER A 50 -1.05 2.98 12.28
CA SER A 50 -0.38 2.27 11.17
C SER A 50 -1.17 2.46 9.88
N PRO A 51 -0.54 2.77 8.73
CA PRO A 51 -1.28 2.95 7.49
C PRO A 51 -2.06 1.67 7.12
N PRO A 52 -3.28 1.77 6.58
CA PRO A 52 -4.08 0.60 6.20
C PRO A 52 -3.35 -0.35 5.24
N TRP A 53 -2.48 0.20 4.39
CA TRP A 53 -1.67 -0.54 3.44
C TRP A 53 -0.38 -1.14 4.05
N ALA A 54 0.08 -0.68 5.23
CA ALA A 54 1.30 -1.18 5.88
C ALA A 54 1.08 -2.54 6.57
N VAL A 55 -0.17 -2.84 6.95
CA VAL A 55 -0.61 -4.14 7.50
C VAL A 55 -0.25 -5.33 6.59
N TRP A 56 0.07 -5.07 5.31
CA TRP A 56 0.45 -6.05 4.30
C TRP A 56 1.83 -6.71 4.54
N GLN A 57 2.64 -6.22 5.48
CA GLN A 57 4.09 -6.48 5.50
C GLN A 57 4.62 -7.36 6.64
N PHE A 58 3.77 -7.97 7.48
CA PHE A 58 4.28 -8.77 8.60
C PHE A 58 5.13 -9.98 8.14
N PRO A 59 6.42 -10.04 8.52
CA PRO A 59 7.31 -11.13 8.14
C PRO A 59 6.89 -12.43 8.83
N GLY A 60 6.73 -13.50 8.06
CA GLY A 60 6.39 -14.85 8.55
C GLY A 60 5.12 -15.45 7.96
N GLN A 61 4.27 -14.64 7.31
CA GLN A 61 3.18 -15.17 6.49
C GLN A 61 3.66 -15.35 5.05
N SER A 62 3.80 -16.61 4.63
CA SER A 62 4.42 -17.00 3.37
C SER A 62 3.71 -16.45 2.13
N ARG A 63 2.43 -16.06 2.26
CA ARG A 63 1.66 -15.28 1.28
C ARG A 63 0.57 -14.52 2.05
N PRO A 64 0.45 -13.19 1.91
CA PRO A 64 -0.76 -12.51 2.38
C PRO A 64 -1.94 -13.10 1.61
N THR A 65 -2.90 -13.68 2.31
CA THR A 65 -4.17 -13.99 1.66
C THR A 65 -4.90 -12.66 1.46
N THR A 66 -5.66 -12.52 0.38
CA THR A 66 -6.49 -11.32 0.09
C THR A 66 -7.48 -10.97 1.22
N PHE A 67 -7.63 -11.83 2.23
CA PHE A 67 -8.49 -11.68 3.39
C PHE A 67 -7.82 -11.08 4.63
N ASP A 68 -6.48 -10.96 4.66
CA ASP A 68 -5.74 -10.41 5.81
C ASP A 68 -5.49 -8.89 5.70
N CYS A 69 -5.91 -8.29 4.59
CA CYS A 69 -5.77 -6.85 4.36
C CYS A 69 -6.85 -6.07 5.12
N CYS A 70 -6.48 -4.90 5.63
CA CYS A 70 -7.48 -3.98 6.17
C CYS A 70 -8.46 -3.57 5.07
N ARG A 71 -9.77 -3.68 5.34
CA ARG A 71 -10.82 -3.24 4.39
C ARG A 71 -10.76 -1.75 4.07
N CYS A 72 -10.10 -0.94 4.89
CA CYS A 72 -9.90 0.49 4.62
C CYS A 72 -9.00 0.77 3.40
N VAL A 73 -8.21 -0.23 2.97
CA VAL A 73 -7.46 -0.17 1.69
C VAL A 73 -8.38 -0.40 0.49
N ALA A 74 -9.52 -1.08 0.68
CA ALA A 74 -10.45 -1.29 -0.42
C ALA A 74 -11.11 0.04 -0.79
N ARG A 75 -11.23 0.30 -2.09
CA ARG A 75 -12.06 1.40 -2.57
C ARG A 75 -13.52 1.11 -2.26
N THR A 76 -14.22 2.12 -1.77
CA THR A 76 -15.67 2.06 -1.63
C THR A 76 -16.33 2.30 -2.99
N GLY A 77 -17.65 2.06 -3.07
CA GLY A 77 -18.41 2.37 -4.29
C GLY A 77 -18.20 1.43 -5.48
N LEU A 78 -17.23 0.49 -5.45
CA LEU A 78 -16.97 -0.45 -6.55
C LEU A 78 -18.20 -1.25 -7.01
N GLY A 79 -19.14 -1.53 -6.11
CA GLY A 79 -20.40 -2.19 -6.45
C GLY A 79 -21.25 -1.41 -7.46
N LEU A 80 -21.05 -0.09 -7.56
CA LEU A 80 -21.71 0.75 -8.56
C LEU A 80 -21.22 0.47 -9.99
N LEU A 81 -19.97 0.04 -10.14
CA LEU A 81 -19.46 -0.40 -11.45
C LEU A 81 -20.04 -1.76 -11.86
N LEU A 82 -20.52 -2.54 -10.89
CA LEU A 82 -21.00 -3.90 -11.11
C LEU A 82 -22.53 -3.99 -11.23
N THR A 83 -23.27 -2.89 -10.99
CA THR A 83 -24.73 -2.94 -10.87
C THR A 83 -25.42 -3.16 -12.22
N CYS A 84 -25.00 -2.47 -13.28
CA CYS A 84 -25.48 -2.70 -14.63
C CYS A 84 -24.52 -2.16 -15.70
N ARG A 85 -24.75 -2.54 -16.97
CA ARG A 85 -23.91 -2.12 -18.11
C ARG A 85 -23.90 -0.60 -18.33
N GLN A 86 -25.04 0.07 -18.17
CA GLN A 86 -25.12 1.53 -18.33
C GLN A 86 -24.32 2.25 -17.24
N ALA A 87 -24.51 1.87 -15.96
CA ALA A 87 -23.73 2.43 -14.87
C ALA A 87 -22.23 2.21 -15.07
N HIS A 88 -21.82 1.00 -15.46
CA HIS A 88 -20.41 0.72 -15.79
C HIS A 88 -19.90 1.67 -16.88
N ALA A 89 -20.63 1.83 -17.99
CA ALA A 89 -20.20 2.66 -19.11
C ALA A 89 -20.05 4.15 -18.73
N GLU A 90 -20.98 4.68 -17.93
CA GLU A 90 -20.93 6.09 -17.50
C GLU A 90 -19.90 6.34 -16.37
N ALA A 91 -19.76 5.38 -15.44
CA ALA A 91 -18.96 5.54 -14.24
C ALA A 91 -17.49 5.11 -14.40
N ALA A 92 -17.19 4.17 -15.30
CA ALA A 92 -15.83 3.68 -15.50
C ALA A 92 -14.83 4.81 -15.87
N PRO A 93 -15.15 5.78 -16.75
CA PRO A 93 -14.24 6.90 -17.03
C PRO A 93 -13.97 7.79 -15.82
N VAL A 94 -14.97 7.95 -14.93
CA VAL A 94 -14.80 8.69 -13.67
C VAL A 94 -13.86 7.91 -12.75
N PHE A 95 -14.17 6.64 -12.51
CA PHE A 95 -13.42 5.79 -11.58
C PHE A 95 -11.99 5.54 -12.03
N TRP A 96 -11.77 5.09 -13.27
CA TRP A 96 -10.42 4.78 -13.76
C TRP A 96 -9.64 6.05 -14.09
N GLY A 97 -10.32 7.09 -14.57
CA GLY A 97 -9.66 8.28 -15.10
C GLY A 97 -9.37 9.37 -14.08
N LYS A 98 -10.09 9.47 -12.96
CA LYS A 98 -9.87 10.55 -11.98
C LYS A 98 -9.20 10.08 -10.70
N ASN A 99 -9.16 8.78 -10.45
CA ASN A 99 -8.47 8.24 -9.28
C ASN A 99 -6.97 8.02 -9.55
N VAL A 100 -6.16 8.20 -8.51
CA VAL A 100 -4.77 7.74 -8.46
C VAL A 100 -4.74 6.26 -8.10
N HIS A 101 -4.30 5.40 -9.02
CA HIS A 101 -4.18 3.96 -8.81
C HIS A 101 -2.80 3.62 -8.28
N CYS A 102 -2.77 3.16 -7.03
CA CYS A 102 -1.54 2.90 -6.31
C CYS A 102 -1.24 1.40 -6.27
N PHE A 103 0.02 1.05 -6.47
CA PHE A 103 0.51 -0.33 -6.41
C PHE A 103 1.71 -0.39 -5.43
N ALA A 104 1.73 -1.44 -4.61
CA ALA A 104 2.79 -1.68 -3.62
C ALA A 104 4.15 -1.97 -4.28
N ASP A 105 4.13 -2.60 -5.46
CA ASP A 105 5.31 -2.93 -6.22
C ASP A 105 4.99 -3.16 -7.71
N MET A 106 6.04 -3.34 -8.52
CA MET A 106 5.93 -3.64 -9.95
C MET A 106 5.22 -4.98 -10.25
N PRO A 107 5.48 -6.10 -9.55
CA PRO A 107 4.74 -7.34 -9.77
C PRO A 107 3.23 -7.19 -9.53
N GLN A 108 2.80 -6.44 -8.50
CA GLN A 108 1.39 -6.17 -8.27
C GLN A 108 0.80 -5.39 -9.44
N LEU A 109 1.48 -4.34 -9.91
CA LEU A 109 1.04 -3.59 -11.08
C LEU A 109 0.91 -4.51 -12.31
N LEU A 110 1.89 -5.38 -12.56
CA LEU A 110 1.83 -6.32 -13.69
C LEU A 110 0.68 -7.32 -13.58
N GLY A 111 0.48 -7.92 -12.41
CA GLY A 111 -0.61 -8.88 -12.21
C GLY A 111 -1.99 -8.21 -12.27
N ASP A 112 -2.17 -7.08 -11.57
CA ASP A 112 -3.46 -6.42 -11.47
C ASP A 112 -3.81 -5.64 -12.75
N MET A 113 -2.87 -4.84 -13.27
CA MET A 113 -3.10 -4.02 -14.46
C MET A 113 -2.81 -4.80 -15.76
N GLY A 114 -1.74 -5.60 -15.82
CA GLY A 114 -1.34 -6.31 -17.04
C GLY A 114 -2.22 -7.51 -17.35
N GLU A 115 -2.42 -8.38 -16.37
CA GLU A 115 -3.08 -9.68 -16.58
C GLU A 115 -4.59 -9.64 -16.31
N ARG A 116 -5.02 -8.97 -15.23
CA ARG A 116 -6.41 -9.01 -14.76
C ARG A 116 -7.28 -7.89 -15.32
N MET A 117 -6.70 -6.72 -15.60
CA MET A 117 -7.47 -5.55 -16.02
C MET A 117 -7.81 -5.59 -17.52
N ARG A 118 -9.10 -5.37 -17.81
CA ARG A 118 -9.60 -5.31 -19.18
C ARG A 118 -8.91 -4.19 -19.98
N PRO A 119 -8.61 -4.40 -21.27
CA PRO A 119 -7.97 -3.39 -22.11
C PRO A 119 -8.72 -2.05 -22.14
N GLU A 120 -10.05 -2.08 -22.12
CA GLU A 120 -10.89 -0.87 -22.16
C GLU A 120 -10.74 -0.04 -20.88
N SER A 121 -10.72 -0.70 -19.72
CA SER A 121 -10.50 -0.03 -18.43
C SER A 121 -9.08 0.51 -18.33
N ARG A 122 -8.08 -0.25 -18.80
CA ARG A 122 -6.68 0.21 -18.86
C ARG A 122 -6.53 1.49 -19.67
N ALA A 123 -7.22 1.58 -20.81
CA ALA A 123 -7.16 2.77 -21.65
C ALA A 123 -7.73 4.04 -20.98
N LEU A 124 -8.50 3.90 -19.90
CA LEU A 124 -9.05 5.01 -19.11
C LEU A 124 -8.14 5.47 -17.97
N LEU A 125 -7.12 4.68 -17.60
CA LEU A 125 -6.21 5.02 -16.51
C LEU A 125 -5.41 6.29 -16.84
N ARG A 126 -5.47 7.26 -15.92
CA ARG A 126 -4.72 8.53 -16.05
C ARG A 126 -3.65 8.73 -15.01
N HIS A 127 -3.81 8.16 -13.83
CA HIS A 127 -2.94 8.43 -12.69
C HIS A 127 -2.49 7.12 -12.06
N VAL A 128 -1.20 6.81 -12.16
CA VAL A 128 -0.59 5.60 -11.59
C VAL A 128 0.54 5.99 -10.65
N SER A 129 0.60 5.36 -9.48
CA SER A 129 1.66 5.53 -8.49
C SER A 129 2.15 4.17 -8.03
N VAL A 130 3.44 3.91 -8.19
CA VAL A 130 4.12 2.72 -7.71
C VAL A 130 5.15 3.17 -6.71
N ALA A 131 4.94 2.86 -5.44
CA ALA A 131 5.82 3.28 -4.35
C ALA A 131 6.16 2.05 -3.51
N ILE A 132 7.44 1.69 -3.51
CA ILE A 132 7.95 0.45 -2.92
C ILE A 132 8.44 0.71 -1.50
N PHE A 133 8.41 -0.35 -0.68
CA PHE A 133 8.92 -0.37 0.69
C PHE A 133 10.32 -1.01 0.74
N ASP A 134 11.24 -0.32 1.41
CA ASP A 134 12.69 -0.60 1.41
C ASP A 134 13.05 -2.05 1.83
N ASP A 135 12.23 -2.70 2.67
CA ASP A 135 12.50 -4.04 3.20
C ASP A 135 12.37 -5.19 2.19
N ASN A 136 11.79 -4.95 1.01
CA ASN A 136 11.59 -6.00 0.01
C ASN A 136 12.74 -6.12 -1.02
N LYS A 137 13.85 -5.38 -0.85
CA LYS A 137 15.02 -5.42 -1.76
C LYS A 137 15.49 -6.84 -2.10
N SER A 138 15.45 -7.76 -1.15
CA SER A 138 15.92 -9.14 -1.35
C SER A 138 14.97 -10.02 -2.17
N ARG A 139 13.66 -9.73 -2.19
CA ARG A 139 12.65 -10.55 -2.86
C ARG A 139 12.58 -10.29 -4.37
N PHE A 140 12.88 -9.06 -4.78
CA PHE A 140 12.66 -8.61 -6.16
C PHE A 140 13.94 -8.50 -7.00
N ALA A 141 15.11 -8.63 -6.39
CA ALA A 141 16.40 -8.66 -7.09
C ALA A 141 16.56 -9.83 -8.10
N ARG A 142 15.53 -10.69 -8.26
CA ARG A 142 15.57 -11.89 -9.10
C ARG A 142 14.68 -11.81 -10.34
N HIS A 143 13.89 -10.76 -10.50
CA HIS A 143 12.94 -10.66 -11.62
C HIS A 143 13.19 -9.44 -12.50
N THR A 144 13.61 -9.70 -13.74
CA THR A 144 13.45 -8.77 -14.87
C THR A 144 11.95 -8.63 -15.16
N LEU A 145 11.30 -7.59 -14.65
CA LEU A 145 9.89 -7.32 -14.93
C LEU A 145 9.76 -6.23 -15.99
N ASP A 146 9.23 -6.59 -17.16
CA ASP A 146 8.94 -5.62 -18.21
C ASP A 146 7.54 -5.03 -18.00
N VAL A 147 7.51 -3.84 -17.42
CA VAL A 147 6.27 -3.13 -17.07
C VAL A 147 5.69 -2.32 -18.23
N TRP A 148 6.47 -2.11 -19.30
CA TRP A 148 6.13 -1.20 -20.38
C TRP A 148 4.98 -1.65 -21.27
N PRO A 149 4.85 -2.93 -21.63
CA PRO A 149 3.68 -3.40 -22.37
C PRO A 149 2.36 -3.08 -21.65
N VAL A 150 2.40 -3.04 -20.31
CA VAL A 150 1.23 -2.71 -19.50
C VAL A 150 0.99 -1.19 -19.44
N LEU A 151 2.04 -0.40 -19.17
CA LEU A 151 1.92 1.06 -19.09
C LEU A 151 1.62 1.70 -20.45
N SER A 152 2.20 1.21 -21.54
CA SER A 152 1.92 1.67 -22.92
C SER A 152 0.49 1.37 -23.37
N ALA A 153 -0.16 0.34 -22.81
CA ALA A 153 -1.57 0.08 -23.02
C ALA A 153 -2.48 1.13 -22.34
N CYS A 154 -1.96 1.90 -21.39
CA CYS A 154 -2.68 2.98 -20.69
C CYS A 154 -2.62 4.27 -21.52
N ARG A 155 -3.40 4.33 -22.59
CA ARG A 155 -3.36 5.43 -23.58
C ARG A 155 -3.70 6.82 -23.02
N ALA A 156 -4.41 6.87 -21.90
CA ALA A 156 -4.79 8.11 -21.22
C ALA A 156 -3.86 8.47 -20.04
N LEU A 157 -2.74 7.76 -19.85
CA LEU A 157 -1.86 7.96 -18.70
C LEU A 157 -1.26 9.38 -18.72
N GLU A 158 -1.67 10.22 -17.76
CA GLU A 158 -1.26 11.61 -17.59
C GLU A 158 -0.19 11.75 -16.50
N THR A 159 -0.30 10.99 -15.40
CA THR A 159 0.65 11.07 -14.30
C THR A 159 1.17 9.69 -13.92
N LEU A 160 2.48 9.58 -13.82
CA LEU A 160 3.16 8.37 -13.40
C LEU A 160 4.16 8.70 -12.30
N GLU A 161 4.05 8.01 -11.18
CA GLU A 161 4.99 8.10 -10.07
C GLU A 161 5.60 6.72 -9.82
N LEU A 162 6.93 6.62 -9.79
CA LEU A 162 7.66 5.35 -9.70
C LEU A 162 8.79 5.39 -8.67
N ASP A 163 8.98 4.29 -7.96
CA ASP A 163 10.22 3.97 -7.26
C ASP A 163 11.19 3.23 -8.21
N LEU A 164 12.35 3.83 -8.44
CA LEU A 164 13.29 3.44 -9.48
C LEU A 164 14.52 2.71 -8.94
N GLU A 165 14.67 2.53 -7.62
CA GLU A 165 15.80 1.75 -7.05
C GLU A 165 15.76 0.27 -7.47
N GLN A 166 14.56 -0.33 -7.53
CA GLN A 166 14.41 -1.71 -8.02
C GLN A 166 14.66 -1.86 -9.52
N ALA A 167 14.62 -0.76 -10.26
CA ALA A 167 14.96 -0.74 -11.66
C ALA A 167 16.47 -0.99 -11.92
N ARG A 168 17.29 -1.07 -10.86
CA ARG A 168 18.72 -1.45 -10.93
C ARG A 168 19.00 -2.90 -10.53
N GLY A 169 18.11 -3.53 -9.76
CA GLY A 169 18.34 -4.83 -9.11
C GLY A 169 18.06 -6.07 -9.97
N GLY A 170 17.89 -5.93 -11.28
CA GLY A 170 17.49 -7.05 -12.15
C GLY A 170 16.46 -6.67 -13.20
N VAL A 171 15.93 -5.45 -13.19
CA VAL A 171 15.18 -4.90 -14.33
C VAL A 171 16.17 -4.10 -15.18
N ASN A 172 16.24 -4.31 -16.49
CA ASN A 172 17.02 -3.42 -17.38
C ASN A 172 16.21 -2.13 -17.63
N VAL A 173 15.82 -1.40 -16.58
CA VAL A 173 15.10 -0.15 -16.71
C VAL A 173 15.95 0.89 -16.01
N THR A 174 16.96 1.40 -16.72
CA THR A 174 17.38 2.76 -16.41
C THR A 174 16.22 3.65 -16.85
N PRO A 175 15.80 4.68 -16.12
CA PRO A 175 14.84 5.67 -16.59
C PRO A 175 15.20 6.31 -17.93
N ALA A 176 16.48 6.24 -18.24
CA ALA A 176 17.10 6.46 -19.53
C ALA A 176 16.61 5.48 -20.61
N LYS A 177 16.61 4.18 -20.30
CA LYS A 177 15.97 3.11 -21.05
C LYS A 177 14.44 3.11 -20.92
N LEU A 178 13.85 3.65 -19.85
CA LEU A 178 12.41 3.91 -19.71
C LEU A 178 11.96 4.91 -20.77
N VAL A 179 12.70 6.02 -20.94
CA VAL A 179 12.41 7.02 -21.98
C VAL A 179 12.93 6.59 -23.35
N SER A 180 14.08 5.91 -23.44
CA SER A 180 14.60 5.33 -24.69
C SER A 180 13.69 4.23 -25.21
N ASP A 181 13.26 3.23 -24.42
CA ASP A 181 12.31 2.18 -24.83
C ASP A 181 10.94 2.78 -25.17
N LEU A 182 10.46 3.78 -24.40
CA LEU A 182 9.30 4.60 -24.79
C LEU A 182 9.49 5.15 -26.23
N LEU A 183 10.66 5.71 -26.56
CA LEU A 183 10.99 6.31 -27.86
C LEU A 183 11.43 5.31 -28.94
N GLU A 184 11.98 4.15 -28.58
CA GLU A 184 12.61 3.14 -29.43
C GLU A 184 11.65 1.99 -29.74
N ASP A 185 10.76 1.57 -28.85
CA ASP A 185 9.64 0.68 -29.21
C ASP A 185 8.68 1.39 -30.19
N HIS A 186 8.59 2.72 -30.13
CA HIS A 186 7.93 3.51 -31.17
C HIS A 186 8.61 3.35 -32.55
N ARG A 187 9.95 3.23 -32.58
CA ARG A 187 10.74 3.07 -33.81
C ARG A 187 10.86 1.61 -34.26
N THR A 188 10.95 0.66 -33.34
CA THR A 188 11.16 -0.77 -33.60
C THR A 188 9.86 -1.46 -33.98
N ALA A 189 8.71 -1.00 -33.45
CA ALA A 189 7.41 -1.38 -33.99
C ALA A 189 7.35 -1.08 -35.50
N LEU A 190 7.94 0.02 -36.01
CA LEU A 190 7.97 0.32 -37.44
C LEU A 190 8.79 -0.70 -38.27
N GLY A 191 9.66 -1.50 -37.64
CA GLY A 191 10.60 -2.40 -38.31
C GLY A 191 10.19 -3.89 -38.35
N LEU A 192 9.29 -4.35 -37.47
CA LEU A 192 8.89 -5.76 -37.41
C LEU A 192 7.59 -6.01 -38.18
N GLY A 193 7.73 -6.23 -39.49
CA GLY A 193 6.78 -7.04 -40.27
C GLY A 193 5.56 -6.33 -40.87
N GLY A 194 5.78 -5.36 -41.77
CA GLY A 194 4.87 -5.02 -42.90
C GLY A 194 3.46 -4.50 -42.60
N ARG A 195 2.93 -4.68 -41.39
CA ARG A 195 1.74 -4.02 -40.89
C ARG A 195 2.23 -2.80 -40.14
N ARG A 196 1.97 -1.61 -40.68
CA ARG A 196 2.18 -0.34 -39.96
C ARG A 196 1.61 -0.53 -38.55
N PRO A 197 2.42 -0.61 -37.49
CA PRO A 197 1.88 -0.48 -36.15
C PRO A 197 1.25 0.90 -36.16
N ALA A 198 -0.03 0.97 -35.81
CA ALA A 198 -0.66 2.25 -35.56
C ALA A 198 0.28 3.00 -34.61
N LYS A 199 0.92 4.07 -35.11
CA LYS A 199 1.92 4.90 -34.42
C LYS A 199 1.64 4.86 -32.92
N ALA A 200 2.39 4.05 -32.16
CA ALA A 200 2.14 3.89 -30.73
C ALA A 200 2.59 5.20 -30.08
N LYS A 201 1.71 6.20 -30.06
CA LYS A 201 2.00 7.48 -29.43
C LYS A 201 2.31 7.19 -27.98
N LEU A 202 3.44 7.74 -27.52
CA LEU A 202 3.73 7.82 -26.10
C LEU A 202 2.50 8.32 -25.36
N PRO A 203 2.22 7.79 -24.16
CA PRO A 203 1.29 8.46 -23.27
C PRO A 203 1.75 9.91 -23.12
N ASN A 204 0.81 10.85 -23.27
CA ASN A 204 1.09 12.26 -23.07
C ASN A 204 1.17 12.52 -21.56
N PHE A 205 2.30 12.11 -20.96
CA PHE A 205 2.57 12.40 -19.57
C PHE A 205 2.52 13.92 -19.36
N ARG A 206 1.71 14.35 -18.41
CA ARG A 206 1.74 15.70 -17.85
C ARG A 206 2.70 15.78 -16.68
N ARG A 207 2.89 14.67 -15.96
CA ARG A 207 3.80 14.58 -14.82
C ARG A 207 4.40 13.19 -14.70
N LEU A 208 5.72 13.12 -14.71
CA LEU A 208 6.47 11.95 -14.26
C LEU A 208 7.14 12.34 -12.93
N SER A 209 7.11 11.47 -11.93
CA SER A 209 7.75 11.73 -10.65
C SER A 209 8.49 10.49 -10.16
N ILE A 210 9.66 10.72 -9.57
CA ILE A 210 10.43 9.70 -8.88
C ILE A 210 9.99 9.75 -7.43
N ALA A 211 9.57 8.63 -6.86
CA ALA A 211 9.19 8.57 -5.47
C ALA A 211 9.89 7.44 -4.72
N LYS A 212 10.10 7.64 -3.43
CA LYS A 212 10.65 6.62 -2.55
C LYS A 212 9.96 6.68 -1.20
N VAL A 213 9.58 5.53 -0.64
CA VAL A 213 9.03 5.44 0.72
C VAL A 213 10.06 4.83 1.64
N LEU A 214 10.47 5.57 2.66
CA LEU A 214 11.37 5.11 3.71
C LEU A 214 10.61 4.90 5.02
N GLN A 215 11.12 4.00 5.85
CA GLN A 215 10.60 3.75 7.19
C GLN A 215 11.52 4.37 8.23
N TYR A 216 10.92 4.95 9.27
CA TYR A 216 11.60 5.50 10.43
C TYR A 216 11.00 4.85 11.68
N HIS A 217 11.87 4.40 12.57
CA HIS A 217 11.45 3.98 13.90
C HIS A 217 11.33 5.22 14.78
N VAL A 218 10.11 5.46 15.27
CA VAL A 218 9.79 6.70 15.97
C VAL A 218 9.16 6.40 17.32
N ALA A 219 9.61 7.11 18.35
CA ALA A 219 8.98 7.17 19.66
C ALA A 219 8.24 8.50 19.82
N ALA A 220 7.14 8.49 20.57
CA ALA A 220 6.39 9.71 20.84
C ALA A 220 7.12 10.59 21.87
N ALA A 221 7.31 11.87 21.56
CA ALA A 221 8.12 12.78 22.38
C ALA A 221 7.58 13.04 23.80
N ASP A 222 6.27 12.98 24.00
CA ASP A 222 5.66 13.33 25.28
C ASP A 222 5.45 12.11 26.21
N TYR A 223 5.98 10.93 25.86
CA TYR A 223 5.73 9.68 26.60
C TYR A 223 7.04 9.05 27.07
N GLU A 224 7.59 9.56 28.17
CA GLU A 224 8.81 9.04 28.81
C GLU A 224 8.70 7.57 29.26
N GLU A 225 7.50 6.99 29.27
CA GLU A 225 7.23 5.63 29.77
C GLU A 225 6.81 4.63 28.68
N SER A 226 6.67 5.02 27.42
CA SER A 226 6.31 4.05 26.37
C SER A 226 7.55 3.48 25.69
N ASP A 227 7.92 2.25 26.05
CA ASP A 227 8.88 1.40 25.32
C ASP A 227 8.41 1.02 23.89
N ARG A 228 7.32 1.65 23.42
CA ARG A 228 6.71 1.35 22.12
C ARG A 228 7.40 2.17 21.04
N VAL A 229 8.12 1.47 20.18
CA VAL A 229 8.64 2.00 18.92
C VAL A 229 7.57 1.82 17.86
N GLU A 230 7.16 2.92 17.25
CA GLU A 230 6.23 2.95 16.13
C GLU A 230 6.98 3.11 14.80
N ILE A 231 6.30 2.85 13.67
CA ILE A 231 6.87 2.99 12.33
C ILE A 231 6.21 4.16 11.61
N LEU A 232 7.01 5.18 11.33
CA LEU A 232 6.65 6.30 10.46
C LEU A 232 7.11 6.01 9.04
N HIS A 233 6.20 6.09 8.08
CA HIS A 233 6.50 5.96 6.67
C HIS A 233 6.60 7.35 6.03
N VAL A 234 7.70 7.61 5.33
CA VAL A 234 7.99 8.92 4.73
C VAL A 234 8.19 8.75 3.25
N LYS A 235 7.30 9.36 2.46
CA LYS A 235 7.37 9.37 1.01
C LYS A 235 8.00 10.66 0.50
N TYR A 236 9.13 10.48 -0.16
CA TYR A 236 9.85 11.49 -0.91
C TYR A 236 9.38 11.42 -2.36
N SER A 237 9.04 12.54 -2.98
CA SER A 237 8.66 12.59 -4.39
C SER A 237 9.29 13.80 -5.06
N GLN A 238 9.96 13.59 -6.20
CA GLN A 238 10.54 14.65 -7.01
C GLN A 238 9.96 14.57 -8.43
N PRO A 239 9.31 15.64 -8.94
CA PRO A 239 8.88 15.68 -10.32
C PRO A 239 10.10 15.67 -11.25
N LEU A 240 10.01 14.90 -12.32
CA LEU A 240 11.00 14.85 -13.38
C LEU A 240 10.58 15.82 -14.49
N ASP A 241 11.52 16.62 -14.96
CA ASP A 241 11.33 17.43 -16.17
C ASP A 241 11.18 16.49 -17.37
N LEU A 242 9.98 16.49 -17.97
CA LEU A 242 9.62 15.60 -19.07
C LEU A 242 10.36 15.91 -20.37
N ASP A 243 10.72 17.17 -20.61
CA ASP A 243 11.45 17.55 -21.82
C ASP A 243 12.92 17.15 -21.69
N ALA A 244 13.49 17.34 -20.51
CA ALA A 244 14.82 16.84 -20.15
C ALA A 244 14.87 15.31 -20.12
N ALA A 245 13.80 14.64 -19.67
CA ALA A 245 13.71 13.20 -19.58
C ALA A 245 13.75 12.50 -20.95
N ARG A 246 13.50 13.20 -22.07
CA ARG A 246 13.60 12.61 -23.41
C ARG A 246 14.99 12.09 -23.74
N ASP A 247 16.00 12.65 -23.10
CA ASP A 247 17.39 12.21 -23.22
C ASP A 247 17.72 11.14 -22.18
N ARG A 248 18.32 10.05 -22.66
CA ARG A 248 18.75 8.91 -21.86
C ARG A 248 19.67 9.41 -20.72
N ASP A 249 20.75 10.08 -21.09
CA ASP A 249 21.78 10.46 -20.13
C ASP A 249 21.26 11.48 -19.11
N THR A 250 20.40 12.40 -19.53
CA THR A 250 19.74 13.37 -18.64
C THR A 250 18.85 12.68 -17.63
N THR A 251 18.11 11.65 -18.04
CA THR A 251 17.30 10.87 -17.09
C THR A 251 18.18 10.09 -16.11
N VAL A 252 19.25 9.43 -16.56
CA VAL A 252 20.22 8.80 -15.62
C VAL A 252 20.73 9.82 -14.61
N ARG A 253 21.16 11.00 -15.09
CA ARG A 253 21.67 12.07 -14.23
C ARG A 253 20.61 12.52 -13.21
N ALA A 254 19.35 12.66 -13.62
CA ALA A 254 18.27 13.05 -12.73
C ALA A 254 18.04 12.02 -11.61
N LEU A 255 18.13 10.72 -11.90
CA LEU A 255 18.05 9.69 -10.86
C LEU A 255 19.24 9.66 -9.94
N THR A 256 20.44 9.77 -10.51
CA THR A 256 21.67 9.82 -9.73
C THR A 256 21.65 11.06 -8.83
N ALA A 257 21.09 12.17 -9.31
CA ALA A 257 20.84 13.36 -8.49
C ALA A 257 19.73 13.12 -7.45
N PHE A 258 18.66 12.40 -7.79
CA PHE A 258 17.61 12.03 -6.84
C PHE A 258 18.20 11.24 -5.66
N GLU A 259 18.93 10.16 -5.93
CA GLU A 259 19.51 9.29 -4.89
C GLU A 259 20.75 9.88 -4.22
N GLY A 260 21.62 10.52 -4.98
CA GLY A 260 22.92 11.01 -4.49
C GLY A 260 22.87 12.39 -3.87
N ARG A 261 21.82 13.18 -4.14
CA ARG A 261 21.68 14.56 -3.65
C ARG A 261 20.34 14.80 -2.97
N PHE A 262 19.23 14.72 -3.72
CA PHE A 262 17.91 15.11 -3.22
C PHE A 262 17.47 14.25 -2.03
N LEU A 263 17.57 12.94 -2.11
CA LEU A 263 17.12 12.04 -1.06
C LEU A 263 17.93 12.19 0.23
N PRO A 264 19.28 12.23 0.22
CA PRO A 264 20.06 12.56 1.41
C PRO A 264 19.68 13.90 2.03
N GLU A 265 19.49 14.95 1.23
CA GLU A 265 19.10 16.29 1.70
C GLU A 265 17.69 16.28 2.29
N ALA A 266 16.72 15.66 1.63
CA ALA A 266 15.36 15.54 2.11
C ALA A 266 15.28 14.71 3.40
N ARG A 267 16.10 13.65 3.52
CA ARG A 267 16.22 12.86 4.76
C ARG A 267 16.83 13.68 5.89
N ALA A 268 17.87 14.45 5.61
CA ALA A 268 18.47 15.36 6.59
C ALA A 268 17.46 16.42 7.03
N ALA A 269 16.68 16.97 6.10
CA ALA A 269 15.60 17.92 6.38
C ALA A 269 14.50 17.31 7.26
N VAL A 270 14.05 16.07 6.98
CA VAL A 270 13.11 15.35 7.86
C VAL A 270 13.73 15.17 9.26
N GLY A 271 14.99 14.76 9.32
CA GLY A 271 15.71 14.56 10.57
C GLY A 271 15.86 15.81 11.43
N SER A 272 16.00 17.00 10.82
CA SER A 272 16.23 18.26 11.54
C SER A 272 14.98 19.11 11.76
N GLN A 273 13.98 19.05 10.87
CA GLN A 273 12.78 19.90 10.91
C GLN A 273 11.55 19.17 11.43
N VAL A 274 11.50 17.83 11.34
CA VAL A 274 10.31 17.05 11.73
C VAL A 274 10.62 16.12 12.89
N LEU A 275 11.80 15.51 12.90
CA LEU A 275 12.26 14.67 14.00
C LEU A 275 13.06 15.53 14.99
N ASP A 276 13.11 15.10 16.26
CA ASP A 276 13.94 15.70 17.29
C ASP A 276 15.29 14.97 17.34
N PRO A 277 16.36 15.52 16.72
CA PRO A 277 17.66 14.87 16.70
C PRO A 277 18.32 14.84 18.08
N SER A 278 17.94 15.73 19.00
CA SER A 278 18.55 15.83 20.33
C SER A 278 18.21 14.65 21.24
N ARG A 279 17.12 13.94 20.91
CA ARG A 279 16.62 12.80 21.69
C ARG A 279 16.86 11.46 21.02
N GLN A 280 17.60 11.40 19.91
CA GLN A 280 17.81 10.15 19.19
C GLN A 280 18.45 9.08 20.10
N THR A 281 17.82 7.90 20.17
CA THR A 281 18.34 6.75 20.92
C THR A 281 18.59 5.58 19.98
N TRP A 282 19.37 4.60 20.43
CA TRP A 282 19.67 3.39 19.66
C TRP A 282 19.01 2.18 20.32
N GLN A 283 18.15 1.48 19.57
CA GLN A 283 17.60 0.19 19.97
C GLN A 283 18.06 -0.87 18.96
N GLY A 284 19.23 -1.45 19.20
CA GLY A 284 19.87 -2.39 18.27
C GLY A 284 20.51 -1.68 17.06
N PRO A 285 20.39 -2.20 15.83
CA PRO A 285 21.04 -1.63 14.65
C PRO A 285 20.31 -0.39 14.09
N THR A 286 19.12 -0.08 14.59
CA THR A 286 18.25 0.96 14.03
C THR A 286 18.09 2.11 15.02
N PRO A 287 18.32 3.37 14.58
CA PRO A 287 18.07 4.52 15.43
C PRO A 287 16.56 4.72 15.64
N VAL A 288 16.19 5.02 16.87
CA VAL A 288 14.84 5.47 17.24
C VAL A 288 14.86 6.99 17.35
N CYS A 289 14.12 7.64 16.46
CA CYS A 289 13.94 9.08 16.45
C CYS A 289 12.73 9.47 17.31
N PHE A 290 12.67 10.72 17.74
CA PHE A 290 11.47 11.25 18.40
C PHE A 290 10.75 12.18 17.43
N LEU A 291 9.42 12.09 17.38
CA LEU A 291 8.64 13.00 16.55
C LEU A 291 8.65 14.39 17.18
N GLY A 292 9.06 15.40 16.42
CA GLY A 292 8.90 16.80 16.82
C GLY A 292 7.44 17.16 17.00
N ARG A 293 7.16 18.20 17.79
CA ARG A 293 5.78 18.66 18.02
C ARG A 293 5.15 19.09 16.68
N ALA A 294 3.91 18.67 16.42
CA ALA A 294 3.00 19.12 15.35
C ALA A 294 2.81 18.26 14.08
N LEU A 295 3.25 17.00 14.02
CA LEU A 295 2.83 16.08 12.96
C LEU A 295 1.66 15.20 13.40
N ASP A 296 0.57 15.24 12.64
CA ASP A 296 -0.64 14.44 12.84
C ASP A 296 -1.24 14.05 11.47
N ASP A 297 -2.35 13.32 11.50
CA ASP A 297 -3.08 12.88 10.32
C ASP A 297 -3.60 14.02 9.42
N ARG A 298 -3.80 15.23 9.95
CA ARG A 298 -4.24 16.40 9.19
C ARG A 298 -3.08 17.17 8.57
N ARG A 299 -1.86 16.92 9.05
CA ARG A 299 -0.60 17.55 8.60
C ARG A 299 0.35 16.53 7.99
N TYR A 300 -0.20 15.55 7.28
CA TYR A 300 0.55 14.46 6.67
C TYR A 300 1.45 14.90 5.49
N ALA A 301 1.31 16.12 4.96
CA ALA A 301 2.18 16.67 3.92
C ALA A 301 2.86 17.93 4.44
N VAL A 302 4.19 17.92 4.53
CA VAL A 302 4.98 19.03 5.07
C VAL A 302 5.96 19.53 4.02
N ARG A 303 6.02 20.85 3.84
CA ARG A 303 7.02 21.51 3.02
C ARG A 303 8.28 21.74 3.85
N LEU A 304 9.38 21.09 3.46
CA LEU A 304 10.67 21.13 4.14
C LEU A 304 11.67 21.93 3.32
N ARG A 305 12.57 22.65 4.00
CA ARG A 305 13.75 23.26 3.35
C ARG A 305 14.83 22.21 3.20
N LEU A 306 15.36 22.01 1.99
CA LEU A 306 16.37 20.97 1.74
C LEU A 306 17.72 21.29 2.40
N ARG A 307 18.04 22.59 2.54
CA ARG A 307 19.28 23.06 3.15
C ARG A 307 19.00 24.28 4.01
N GLU A 308 19.76 24.42 5.09
CA GLU A 308 19.70 25.61 5.93
C GLU A 308 20.12 26.85 5.12
N GLY A 309 19.31 27.91 5.18
CA GLY A 309 19.53 29.13 4.39
C GLY A 309 19.21 29.04 2.90
N SER A 310 18.72 27.89 2.39
CA SER A 310 18.25 27.77 1.01
C SER A 310 16.74 28.01 0.90
N ASP A 311 16.32 28.62 -0.20
CA ASP A 311 14.91 28.74 -0.59
C ASP A 311 14.37 27.47 -1.26
N GLU A 312 15.24 26.49 -1.55
CA GLU A 312 14.82 25.21 -2.11
C GLU A 312 14.01 24.42 -1.08
N THR A 313 12.74 24.19 -1.42
CA THR A 313 11.81 23.41 -0.61
C THR A 313 11.30 22.19 -1.35
N THR A 314 10.97 21.15 -0.60
CA THR A 314 10.30 19.96 -1.11
C THR A 314 9.09 19.64 -0.25
N GLU A 315 8.05 19.08 -0.84
CA GLU A 315 6.94 18.50 -0.09
C GLU A 315 7.27 17.03 0.20
N VAL A 316 7.13 16.63 1.46
CA VAL A 316 7.30 15.26 1.93
C VAL A 316 6.00 14.81 2.56
N GLN A 317 5.59 13.58 2.24
CA GLN A 317 4.37 12.98 2.78
C GLN A 317 4.71 11.97 3.87
N PHE A 318 3.97 12.00 4.96
CA PHE A 318 4.12 11.20 6.16
C PHE A 318 2.89 10.33 6.31
N PHE A 319 3.10 9.07 6.65
CA PHE A 319 2.04 8.12 6.94
C PHE A 319 2.44 7.31 8.16
N GLY A 320 1.49 6.81 8.93
CA GLY A 320 1.85 6.26 10.24
C GLY A 320 1.96 7.37 11.26
N THR A 321 1.04 8.33 11.28
CA THR A 321 1.09 9.49 12.19
C THR A 321 0.07 9.32 13.32
N PRO A 322 0.24 10.02 14.45
CA PRO A 322 -0.82 10.06 15.46
C PRO A 322 -2.08 10.74 14.90
N LEU A 323 -3.22 10.41 15.49
CA LEU A 323 -4.48 11.09 15.19
C LEU A 323 -4.54 12.43 15.92
N SER A 324 -4.94 13.47 15.20
CA SER A 324 -5.32 14.76 15.78
C SER A 324 -6.54 14.60 16.70
N VAL A 325 -6.66 15.50 17.66
CA VAL A 325 -7.77 15.52 18.63
C VAL A 325 -9.11 15.65 17.90
N GLU A 326 -9.16 16.45 16.85
CA GLU A 326 -10.35 16.64 16.04
C GLU A 326 -10.74 15.35 15.32
N THR A 327 -9.79 14.64 14.72
CA THR A 327 -10.04 13.35 14.07
C THR A 327 -10.51 12.29 15.08
N LEU A 328 -9.94 12.25 16.29
CA LEU A 328 -10.39 11.35 17.34
C LEU A 328 -11.84 11.61 17.74
N ARG A 329 -12.22 12.89 17.88
CA ARG A 329 -13.60 13.28 18.18
C ARG A 329 -14.55 12.89 17.06
N GLU A 330 -14.18 13.16 15.81
CA GLU A 330 -14.98 12.77 14.63
C GLU A 330 -15.17 11.24 14.58
N HIS A 331 -14.12 10.49 14.87
CA HIS A 331 -14.17 9.03 14.95
C HIS A 331 -15.06 8.53 16.09
N GLU A 332 -15.01 9.17 17.26
CA GLU A 332 -15.88 8.83 18.39
C GLU A 332 -17.34 9.08 18.07
N GLU A 333 -17.67 10.24 17.49
CA GLU A 333 -19.01 10.57 17.04
C GLU A 333 -19.53 9.59 15.98
N GLU A 334 -18.69 9.23 15.00
CA GLU A 334 -19.05 8.25 13.96
C GLU A 334 -19.34 6.87 14.57
N ARG A 335 -18.49 6.39 15.48
CA ARG A 335 -18.71 5.13 16.20
C ARG A 335 -20.00 5.17 17.03
N ALA A 336 -20.26 6.27 17.72
CA ALA A 336 -21.47 6.44 18.51
C ALA A 336 -22.72 6.40 17.62
N ARG A 337 -22.69 7.07 16.46
CA ARG A 337 -23.77 7.02 15.45
C ARG A 337 -23.99 5.61 14.92
N GLU A 338 -22.92 4.90 14.56
CA GLU A 338 -23.03 3.51 14.06
C GLU A 338 -23.57 2.56 15.14
N ALA A 339 -23.11 2.70 16.39
CA ALA A 339 -23.58 1.90 17.51
C ALA A 339 -25.06 2.14 17.80
N ALA A 340 -25.51 3.40 17.79
CA ALA A 340 -26.92 3.75 17.95
C ALA A 340 -27.78 3.18 16.81
N TYR A 341 -27.31 3.30 15.57
CA TYR A 341 -27.98 2.73 14.40
C TYR A 341 -28.13 1.20 14.53
N ARG A 342 -27.06 0.49 14.86
CA ARG A 342 -27.08 -0.98 15.02
C ARG A 342 -28.04 -1.41 16.12
N LYS A 343 -27.99 -0.76 17.29
CA LYS A 343 -28.90 -1.03 18.41
C LYS A 343 -30.36 -0.81 18.02
N ALA A 344 -30.67 0.27 17.31
CA ALA A 344 -32.03 0.56 16.83
C ALA A 344 -32.57 -0.50 15.86
N HIS A 345 -31.69 -1.23 15.17
CA HIS A 345 -32.05 -2.31 14.25
C HIS A 345 -31.90 -3.71 14.86
N GLY A 346 -31.72 -3.82 16.18
CA GLY A 346 -31.54 -5.10 16.88
C GLY A 346 -30.25 -5.84 16.49
N LEU A 347 -29.26 -5.13 15.95
CA LEU A 347 -27.95 -5.66 15.59
C LEU A 347 -26.97 -5.44 16.75
N LEU A 348 -26.04 -6.37 16.92
CA LEU A 348 -24.91 -6.18 17.84
C LEU A 348 -24.02 -5.04 17.35
N THR A 349 -23.58 -4.22 18.29
CA THR A 349 -22.50 -3.25 18.07
C THR A 349 -21.23 -3.98 17.64
N VAL A 350 -20.31 -3.25 16.98
CA VAL A 350 -19.00 -3.79 16.57
C VAL A 350 -18.23 -4.34 17.77
N GLU A 351 -18.34 -3.68 18.92
CA GLU A 351 -17.68 -4.07 20.17
C GLU A 351 -18.27 -5.36 20.75
N GLU A 352 -19.60 -5.47 20.80
CA GLU A 352 -20.29 -6.70 21.22
C GLU A 352 -19.97 -7.87 20.28
N GLU A 353 -19.97 -7.63 18.96
CA GLU A 353 -19.62 -8.66 17.98
C GLU A 353 -18.17 -9.12 18.14
N ARG A 354 -17.24 -8.18 18.38
CA ARG A 354 -15.84 -8.50 18.65
C ARG A 354 -15.69 -9.28 19.95
N ALA A 355 -16.36 -8.89 21.02
CA ALA A 355 -16.34 -9.60 22.30
C ALA A 355 -16.83 -11.05 22.11
N ARG A 356 -17.95 -11.25 21.40
CA ARG A 356 -18.48 -12.58 21.07
C ARG A 356 -17.47 -13.42 20.28
N ARG A 357 -16.87 -12.86 19.22
CA ARG A 357 -15.83 -13.54 18.42
C ARG A 357 -14.58 -13.88 19.23
N GLY A 358 -14.21 -13.02 20.18
CA GLY A 358 -13.09 -13.27 21.11
C GLY A 358 -13.33 -14.51 21.95
N VAL A 359 -14.49 -14.60 22.58
CA VAL A 359 -14.91 -15.78 23.37
C VAL A 359 -14.94 -17.04 22.50
N GLU A 360 -15.55 -16.98 21.31
CA GLU A 360 -15.58 -18.12 20.38
C GLU A 360 -14.18 -18.58 19.95
N LYS A 361 -13.26 -17.63 19.71
CA LYS A 361 -11.87 -17.94 19.34
C LYS A 361 -11.12 -18.61 20.49
N GLU A 362 -11.28 -18.09 21.71
CA GLU A 362 -10.67 -18.66 22.92
C GLU A 362 -11.16 -20.08 23.17
N GLU A 363 -12.48 -20.32 23.03
CA GLU A 363 -13.05 -21.65 23.16
C GLU A 363 -12.51 -22.64 22.11
N ARG A 364 -12.34 -22.18 20.86
CA ARG A 364 -11.70 -23.00 19.80
C ARG A 364 -10.25 -23.33 20.11
N ILE A 365 -9.48 -22.38 20.62
CA ILE A 365 -8.09 -22.60 21.03
C ILE A 365 -8.05 -23.61 22.19
N ARG A 366 -8.90 -23.43 23.20
CA ARG A 366 -9.01 -24.35 24.33
C ARG A 366 -9.35 -25.77 23.89
N LYS A 367 -10.33 -25.93 22.99
CA LYS A 367 -10.68 -27.23 22.39
C LYS A 367 -9.52 -27.85 21.60
N ARG A 368 -8.75 -27.05 20.86
CA ARG A 368 -7.56 -27.51 20.12
C ARG A 368 -6.47 -28.01 21.07
N VAL A 369 -6.13 -27.23 22.10
CA VAL A 369 -5.13 -27.61 23.11
C VAL A 369 -5.55 -28.88 23.86
N GLU A 370 -6.84 -29.00 24.21
CA GLU A 370 -7.36 -30.21 24.85
C GLU A 370 -7.26 -31.44 23.92
N LEU A 371 -7.56 -31.28 22.63
CA LEU A 371 -7.42 -32.34 21.64
C LEU A 371 -5.96 -32.77 21.45
N GLU A 372 -5.03 -31.82 21.37
CA GLU A 372 -3.59 -32.10 21.28
C GLU A 372 -3.10 -32.86 22.52
N ARG A 373 -3.53 -32.45 23.71
CA ARG A 373 -3.22 -33.15 24.96
C ARG A 373 -3.77 -34.59 24.99
N LYS A 374 -5.00 -34.81 24.49
CA LYS A 374 -5.59 -36.15 24.36
C LYS A 374 -4.81 -37.01 23.35
N MET A 375 -4.41 -36.44 22.23
CA MET A 375 -3.62 -37.12 21.20
C MET A 375 -2.23 -37.51 21.72
N GLU A 376 -1.58 -36.66 22.49
CA GLU A 376 -0.30 -36.97 23.12
C GLU A 376 -0.42 -38.05 24.20
N GLY A 377 -1.45 -37.99 25.04
CA GLY A 377 -1.77 -39.05 26.01
C GLY A 377 -2.02 -40.41 25.34
N ALA A 378 -2.75 -40.43 24.22
CA ALA A 378 -2.99 -41.64 23.44
C ALA A 378 -1.71 -42.20 22.79
N LYS A 379 -0.80 -41.34 22.31
CA LYS A 379 0.51 -41.76 21.79
C LYS A 379 1.37 -42.42 22.87
N GLU A 380 1.39 -41.86 24.08
CA GLU A 380 2.13 -42.43 25.21
C GLU A 380 1.55 -43.77 25.68
N LEU A 381 0.22 -43.92 25.71
CA LEU A 381 -0.43 -45.20 26.00
C LEU A 381 -0.03 -46.28 24.97
N ARG A 382 -0.12 -45.96 23.67
CA ARG A 382 0.31 -46.87 22.59
C ARG A 382 1.79 -47.25 22.68
N LYS A 383 2.65 -46.30 23.08
CA LYS A 383 4.09 -46.55 23.30
C LYS A 383 4.31 -47.51 24.48
N LYS A 384 3.56 -47.36 25.57
CA LYS A 384 3.58 -48.28 26.72
C LYS A 384 3.07 -49.68 26.35
N GLU A 385 1.98 -49.78 25.60
CA GLU A 385 1.46 -51.07 25.10
C GLU A 385 2.47 -51.78 24.19
N ARG A 386 3.10 -51.05 23.25
CA ARG A 386 4.16 -51.60 22.39
C ARG A 386 5.34 -52.15 23.19
N LYS A 387 5.75 -51.45 24.26
CA LYS A 387 6.81 -51.93 25.18
C LYS A 387 6.41 -53.19 25.94
N ARG A 388 5.11 -53.38 26.26
CA ARG A 388 4.62 -54.60 26.93
C ARG A 388 4.55 -55.80 25.97
N VAL A 389 4.18 -55.56 24.72
CA VAL A 389 3.96 -56.61 23.71
C VAL A 389 5.26 -57.07 23.04
N MET A 390 6.34 -56.27 23.07
CA MET A 390 7.67 -56.74 22.67
C MET A 390 8.37 -57.37 23.86
N PRO A 391 8.36 -58.72 24.02
CA PRO A 391 9.25 -59.36 24.98
C PRO A 391 10.68 -58.98 24.61
N ALA A 392 11.51 -58.76 25.64
CA ALA A 392 12.94 -58.62 25.44
C ALA A 392 13.40 -59.84 24.64
N ARG A 393 13.68 -59.65 23.34
CA ARG A 393 14.48 -60.61 22.59
C ARG A 393 15.83 -60.56 23.27
N GLY A 394 16.00 -61.44 24.26
CA GLY A 394 17.26 -61.68 24.91
C GLY A 394 18.26 -61.96 23.81
N GLY A 395 19.23 -61.07 23.67
CA GLY A 395 20.41 -61.34 22.88
C GLY A 395 21.08 -62.56 23.48
N GLN A 396 20.82 -63.73 22.92
CA GLN A 396 21.82 -64.77 22.86
C GLN A 396 22.87 -64.27 21.87
N SER A 397 23.83 -63.48 22.36
CA SER A 397 25.13 -63.40 21.75
C SER A 397 25.76 -64.78 21.94
N GLY A 398 25.61 -65.63 20.93
CA GLY A 398 26.45 -66.80 20.77
C GLY A 398 27.90 -66.34 20.70
N GLY A 399 28.72 -66.87 21.59
CA GLY A 399 30.15 -66.91 21.36
C GLY A 399 30.44 -67.95 20.27
N ASP A 400 31.39 -67.61 19.42
CA ASP A 400 32.44 -68.49 18.90
C ASP A 400 33.72 -67.66 18.79
#